data_AF-A0A7J6LE90-F1
#
_entry.id   AF-A0A7J6LE90-F1
#
_cell.length_a   1.000
_cell.length_b   1.000
_cell.length_c   1.000
_cell.angle_alpha   90.00
_cell.angle_beta   90.00
_cell.angle_gamma   90.00
#
_symmetry.space_group_name_H-M   'P 1'
#
loop_
_entity.id
_entity.type
_entity.pdbx_description
1 polymer ?
#
loop_
_entity_poly.entity_id
_entity_poly.type
_entity_poly.pdbx_seq_one_letter_code
_entity_poly.pdbx_strand_id
1 'polypeptide(L)'
;MEDHQDSAELNFDPVWQKAQCLNICEVEQLIRQPYARLVESGRSSAKTQCLEQSYKHALRFSKITDPEALTELRAALEDWEPPTAAQGGKLHSFEMAQLVSLLPENANVAKSLIPSMSRYSDNDLDQLLADITTYKSFGGGMGLEEDGQDELIYLPGFPISPRKQILEAVNEMGMTSALWFDPVGSTATFQPSDWEIVAKSGLGRVADINFVPLMPMNNQDITVFSTDRFAEKIIANAIRAGINPDRLVLHIPLLAESVDGENGVGYSNAIFDMRGDPQGDGSVANFRFFSQPRAVDKIGLARKNGLRGIALQASYDMSADLYPWDHRSLCYALATNV
;
A
#
# COMPACT_ATOMS: atom_id res chain seq x y z
N MET A 1 3.93 -49.17 4.61
CA MET A 1 2.67 -48.51 5.01
C MET A 1 3.02 -47.04 4.99
N GLU A 2 2.39 -46.26 4.10
CA GLU A 2 2.53 -44.81 4.15
C GLU A 2 1.87 -44.35 5.45
N ASP A 3 2.63 -43.68 6.32
CA ASP A 3 2.08 -43.07 7.51
C ASP A 3 1.09 -41.98 7.05
N HIS A 4 -0.20 -42.25 7.21
CA HIS A 4 -1.28 -41.34 6.80
C HIS A 4 -1.26 -40.13 7.75
N GLN A 5 -0.69 -39.01 7.31
CA GLN A 5 -0.69 -37.74 8.05
C GLN A 5 -1.86 -36.90 7.56
N ASP A 6 -2.72 -36.47 8.49
CA ASP A 6 -3.89 -35.65 8.18
C ASP A 6 -4.11 -34.59 9.26
N SER A 7 -3.97 -33.31 8.87
CA SER A 7 -4.20 -32.17 9.75
C SER A 7 -5.66 -32.02 10.16
N ALA A 8 -6.62 -32.51 9.35
CA ALA A 8 -8.04 -32.50 9.69
C ALA A 8 -8.36 -33.43 10.87
N GLU A 9 -7.54 -34.46 11.08
CA GLU A 9 -7.64 -35.42 12.18
C GLU A 9 -6.62 -35.15 13.31
N LEU A 10 -5.84 -34.06 13.22
CA LEU A 10 -4.70 -33.76 14.10
C LEU A 10 -3.66 -34.89 14.15
N ASN A 11 -3.57 -35.66 13.06
CA ASN A 11 -2.65 -36.77 12.92
C ASN A 11 -1.37 -36.28 12.22
N PHE A 12 -0.42 -35.83 13.03
CA PHE A 12 0.87 -35.33 12.57
C PHE A 12 1.98 -36.36 12.80
N ASP A 13 3.07 -36.24 12.03
CA ASP A 13 4.30 -36.97 12.31
C ASP A 13 4.73 -36.80 13.79
N PRO A 14 5.25 -37.86 14.45
CA PRO A 14 5.75 -37.77 15.82
C PRO A 14 6.73 -36.61 16.08
N VAL A 15 7.49 -36.17 15.08
CA VAL A 15 8.40 -35.01 15.22
C VAL A 15 7.64 -33.70 15.44
N TRP A 16 6.42 -33.58 14.92
CA TRP A 16 5.57 -32.39 15.01
C TRP A 16 4.52 -32.48 16.10
N GLN A 17 4.26 -33.66 16.65
CA GLN A 17 3.22 -33.87 17.66
C GLN A 17 3.50 -33.15 19.00
N LYS A 18 4.75 -32.77 19.26
CA LYS A 18 5.16 -31.95 20.41
C LYS A 18 5.54 -30.52 20.04
N ALA A 19 5.43 -30.15 18.76
CA ALA A 19 5.79 -28.83 18.31
C ALA A 19 4.75 -27.81 18.75
N GLN A 20 5.22 -26.67 19.23
CA GLN A 20 4.37 -25.51 19.48
C GLN A 20 4.17 -24.78 18.16
N CYS A 21 2.91 -24.63 17.74
CA CYS A 21 2.57 -23.89 16.55
C CYS A 21 2.58 -22.39 16.84
N LEU A 22 3.07 -21.62 15.87
CA LEU A 22 3.01 -20.17 15.86
C LEU A 22 1.88 -19.73 14.92
N ASN A 23 1.07 -18.78 15.36
CA ASN A 23 0.12 -18.10 14.49
C ASN A 23 0.83 -17.01 13.66
N ILE A 24 0.16 -16.53 12.60
CA ILE A 24 0.76 -15.57 11.67
C ILE A 24 1.19 -14.25 12.34
N CYS A 25 0.49 -13.81 13.38
CA CYS A 25 0.83 -12.61 14.15
C CYS A 25 2.09 -12.83 15.00
N GLU A 26 2.26 -14.00 15.61
CA GLU A 26 3.47 -14.35 16.39
C GLU A 26 4.68 -14.48 15.48
N VAL A 27 4.49 -15.08 14.29
CA VAL A 27 5.53 -15.18 13.26
C VAL A 27 6.00 -13.79 12.83
N GLU A 28 5.08 -12.85 12.61
CA GLU A 28 5.41 -11.46 12.27
C GLU A 28 6.31 -10.83 13.35
N GLN A 29 5.89 -10.90 14.62
CA GLN A 29 6.64 -10.29 15.73
C GLN A 29 8.03 -10.90 15.92
N LEU A 30 8.15 -12.23 15.79
CA LEU A 30 9.41 -12.95 15.96
C LEU A 30 10.39 -12.65 14.81
N ILE A 31 9.88 -12.51 13.58
CA ILE A 31 10.71 -12.31 12.40
C ILE A 31 11.05 -10.82 12.17
N ARG A 32 10.29 -9.89 12.74
CA ARG A 32 10.48 -8.44 12.59
C ARG A 32 11.93 -7.97 12.83
N GLN A 33 12.51 -8.35 13.97
CA GLN A 33 13.87 -7.96 14.34
C GLN A 33 14.95 -8.64 13.47
N PRO A 34 14.91 -9.96 13.24
CA PRO A 34 15.76 -10.63 12.25
C PRO A 34 15.70 -10.00 10.85
N TYR A 35 14.51 -9.64 10.38
CA TYR A 35 14.31 -9.00 9.08
C TYR A 35 14.92 -7.59 9.05
N ALA A 36 14.71 -6.77 10.07
CA ALA A 36 15.33 -5.43 10.16
C ALA A 36 16.86 -5.50 10.06
N ARG A 37 17.50 -6.42 10.78
CA ARG A 37 18.97 -6.61 10.72
C ARG A 37 19.44 -7.11 9.35
N LEU A 38 18.64 -7.92 8.67
CA LEU A 38 18.93 -8.41 7.34
C LEU A 38 18.93 -7.26 6.33
N VAL A 39 17.91 -6.40 6.40
CA VAL A 39 17.81 -5.18 5.58
C VAL A 39 19.02 -4.27 5.83
N GLU A 40 19.40 -4.05 7.09
CA GLU A 40 20.60 -3.27 7.45
C GLU A 40 21.91 -3.87 6.92
N SER A 41 22.00 -5.20 6.86
CA SER A 41 23.22 -5.89 6.44
C SER A 41 23.48 -5.87 4.93
N GLY A 42 22.45 -5.60 4.11
CA GLY A 42 22.52 -5.61 2.64
C GLY A 42 22.90 -6.96 2.02
N ARG A 43 22.89 -8.05 2.79
CA ARG A 43 23.31 -9.38 2.32
C ARG A 43 22.13 -10.14 1.69
N SER A 44 22.30 -10.57 0.44
CA SER A 44 21.32 -11.40 -0.27
C SER A 44 21.78 -12.86 -0.40
N SER A 45 20.89 -13.79 -0.06
CA SER A 45 21.05 -15.24 -0.11
C SER A 45 19.67 -15.91 -0.16
N ALA A 46 19.59 -17.19 -0.50
CA ALA A 46 18.32 -17.93 -0.47
C ALA A 46 17.63 -17.92 0.91
N LYS A 47 18.42 -17.91 1.99
CA LYS A 47 17.89 -17.82 3.36
C LYS A 47 17.29 -16.45 3.68
N THR A 48 17.90 -15.39 3.17
CA THR A 48 17.43 -14.02 3.41
C THR A 48 16.19 -13.71 2.58
N GLN A 49 16.09 -14.23 1.36
CA GLN A 49 14.87 -14.16 0.53
C GLN A 49 13.68 -14.90 1.18
N CYS A 50 13.92 -16.10 1.72
CA CYS A 50 12.89 -16.84 2.44
C CYS A 50 12.39 -16.08 3.69
N LEU A 51 13.31 -15.45 4.43
CA LEU A 51 12.96 -14.63 5.60
C LEU A 51 12.15 -13.39 5.21
N GLU A 52 12.55 -12.71 4.13
CA GLU A 52 11.82 -11.57 3.58
C GLU A 52 10.40 -11.94 3.13
N GLN A 53 10.26 -13.03 2.38
CA GLN A 53 8.94 -13.52 1.94
C GLN A 53 8.05 -13.91 3.13
N SER A 54 8.64 -14.59 4.13
CA SER A 54 7.92 -14.99 5.34
C SER A 54 7.47 -13.79 6.15
N TYR A 55 8.34 -12.78 6.31
CA TYR A 55 8.00 -11.53 7.00
C TYR A 55 6.91 -10.76 6.27
N LYS A 56 7.05 -10.55 4.96
CA LYS A 56 6.04 -9.86 4.14
C LYS A 56 4.69 -10.56 4.22
N HIS A 57 4.67 -11.88 4.13
CA HIS A 57 3.44 -12.66 4.27
C HIS A 57 2.84 -12.51 5.67
N ALA A 58 3.64 -12.63 6.73
CA ALA A 58 3.17 -12.52 8.10
C ALA A 58 2.65 -11.11 8.42
N LEU A 59 3.36 -10.06 7.99
CA LEU A 59 2.93 -8.66 8.11
C LEU A 59 1.59 -8.42 7.42
N ARG A 60 1.43 -8.95 6.20
CA ARG A 60 0.24 -8.79 5.37
C ARG A 60 -1.03 -9.33 6.05
N PHE A 61 -0.92 -10.44 6.78
CA PHE A 61 -2.07 -11.14 7.36
C PHE A 61 -2.15 -11.02 8.90
N SER A 62 -1.22 -10.30 9.53
CA SER A 62 -1.25 -10.05 10.98
C SER A 62 -2.38 -9.10 11.32
N LYS A 63 -3.44 -9.62 11.96
CA LYS A 63 -4.62 -8.83 12.35
C LYS A 63 -4.57 -8.38 13.81
N ILE A 64 -3.58 -8.85 14.57
CA ILE A 64 -3.34 -8.52 15.98
C ILE A 64 -1.91 -8.02 16.08
N THR A 65 -1.75 -6.70 16.17
CA THR A 65 -0.42 -6.06 16.09
C THR A 65 0.19 -5.77 17.44
N ASP A 66 -0.62 -5.73 18.51
CA ASP A 66 -0.15 -5.47 19.86
C ASP A 66 0.50 -6.72 20.49
N PRO A 67 1.79 -6.68 20.86
CA PRO A 67 2.51 -7.81 21.48
C PRO A 67 1.95 -8.22 22.84
N GLU A 68 1.44 -7.28 23.63
CA GLU A 68 0.86 -7.58 24.93
C GLU A 68 -0.47 -8.32 24.76
N ALA A 69 -1.37 -7.80 23.92
CA ALA A 69 -2.61 -8.50 23.54
C ALA A 69 -2.38 -9.89 22.95
N LEU A 70 -1.34 -10.08 22.12
CA LEU A 70 -1.04 -11.39 21.54
C LEU A 70 -0.55 -12.39 22.58
N THR A 71 0.25 -11.93 23.55
CA THR A 71 0.72 -12.75 24.68
C THR A 71 -0.44 -13.15 25.58
N GLU A 72 -1.35 -12.21 25.87
CA GLU A 72 -2.55 -12.47 26.67
C GLU A 72 -3.49 -13.45 25.95
N LEU A 73 -3.75 -13.23 24.66
CA LEU A 73 -4.56 -14.12 23.83
C LEU A 73 -4.01 -15.54 23.81
N ARG A 74 -2.68 -15.69 23.69
CA ARG A 74 -2.03 -17.02 23.76
C ARG A 74 -2.35 -17.72 25.08
N ALA A 75 -2.14 -17.04 26.20
CA ALA A 75 -2.41 -17.60 27.53
C ALA A 75 -3.90 -17.98 27.67
N ALA A 76 -4.80 -17.11 27.20
CA ALA A 76 -6.24 -17.36 27.23
C ALA A 76 -6.63 -18.61 26.42
N LEU A 77 -6.03 -18.85 25.24
CA LEU A 77 -6.30 -20.03 24.42
C LEU A 77 -5.72 -21.32 25.02
N GLU A 78 -4.57 -21.26 25.67
CA GLU A 78 -3.95 -22.41 26.34
C GLU A 78 -4.73 -22.85 27.60
N ASP A 79 -5.36 -21.89 28.26
CA ASP A 79 -6.23 -22.10 29.42
C ASP A 79 -7.70 -22.33 29.08
N TRP A 80 -8.11 -22.08 27.83
CA TRP A 80 -9.49 -22.25 27.41
C TRP A 80 -9.94 -23.71 27.49
N GLU A 81 -11.06 -23.92 28.17
CA GLU A 81 -11.78 -25.18 28.25
C GLU A 81 -13.23 -24.96 27.83
N PRO A 82 -13.82 -25.83 27.00
CA PRO A 82 -15.18 -25.63 26.52
C PRO A 82 -16.18 -25.68 27.69
N PRO A 83 -17.04 -24.65 27.84
CA PRO A 83 -18.03 -24.58 28.91
C PRO A 83 -19.01 -25.75 28.91
N THR A 84 -19.44 -26.20 27.73
CA THR A 84 -20.24 -27.42 27.62
C THR A 84 -19.34 -28.62 27.34
N ALA A 85 -19.03 -29.37 28.40
CA ALA A 85 -18.07 -30.48 28.46
C ALA A 85 -18.45 -31.76 27.66
N ALA A 86 -19.10 -31.63 26.51
CA ALA A 86 -19.37 -32.75 25.61
C ALA A 86 -18.16 -32.95 24.69
N GLN A 87 -17.14 -33.67 25.19
CA GLN A 87 -16.09 -34.37 24.42
C GLN A 87 -14.90 -33.55 23.86
N GLY A 88 -14.96 -32.22 23.82
CA GLY A 88 -13.80 -31.40 23.44
C GLY A 88 -12.80 -31.24 24.58
N GLY A 89 -11.60 -31.83 24.50
CA GLY A 89 -10.49 -31.46 25.38
C GLY A 89 -9.99 -30.02 25.11
N LYS A 90 -8.87 -29.63 25.72
CA LYS A 90 -8.18 -28.37 25.40
C LYS A 90 -7.88 -28.24 23.91
N LEU A 91 -7.74 -27.01 23.43
CA LEU A 91 -7.37 -26.74 22.04
C LEU A 91 -5.99 -27.32 21.73
N HIS A 92 -5.83 -27.93 20.56
CA HIS A 92 -4.53 -28.36 20.09
C HIS A 92 -3.71 -27.14 19.65
N SER A 93 -2.37 -27.17 19.76
CA SER A 93 -1.53 -26.02 19.38
C SER A 93 -1.74 -25.59 17.93
N PHE A 94 -1.98 -26.54 17.03
CA PHE A 94 -2.33 -26.26 15.63
C PHE A 94 -3.62 -25.45 15.51
N GLU A 95 -4.65 -25.81 16.26
CA GLU A 95 -5.97 -25.18 16.16
C GLU A 95 -5.95 -23.79 16.75
N MET A 96 -5.26 -23.59 17.88
CA MET A 96 -5.02 -22.25 18.43
C MET A 96 -4.38 -21.35 17.36
N ALA A 97 -3.34 -21.86 16.68
CA ALA A 97 -2.66 -21.10 15.63
C ALA A 97 -3.57 -20.80 14.43
N GLN A 98 -4.39 -21.76 14.01
CA GLN A 98 -5.34 -21.59 12.89
C GLN A 98 -6.47 -20.61 13.23
N LEU A 99 -7.04 -20.66 14.45
CA LEU A 99 -8.10 -19.75 14.88
C LEU A 99 -7.64 -18.30 14.85
N VAL A 100 -6.44 -18.01 15.36
CA VAL A 100 -5.86 -16.65 15.36
C VAL A 100 -5.45 -16.21 13.96
N SER A 101 -5.00 -17.12 13.10
CA SER A 101 -4.55 -16.76 11.74
C SER A 101 -5.73 -16.53 10.79
N LEU A 102 -6.78 -17.36 10.87
CA LEU A 102 -7.93 -17.30 9.96
C LEU A 102 -8.99 -16.32 10.45
N LEU A 103 -9.22 -16.25 11.77
CA LEU A 103 -10.26 -15.45 12.42
C LEU A 103 -11.65 -15.70 11.81
N PRO A 104 -12.16 -16.95 11.87
CA PRO A 104 -13.47 -17.29 11.31
C PRO A 104 -14.59 -16.54 12.05
N GLU A 105 -15.63 -16.19 11.31
CA GLU A 105 -16.72 -15.34 11.85
C GLU A 105 -17.66 -16.09 12.80
N ASN A 106 -17.80 -17.40 12.61
CA ASN A 106 -18.70 -18.25 13.39
C ASN A 106 -18.24 -19.71 13.37
N ALA A 107 -18.86 -20.53 14.21
CA ALA A 107 -18.56 -21.94 14.41
C ALA A 107 -18.66 -22.77 13.11
N ASN A 108 -19.63 -22.48 12.25
CA ASN A 108 -19.80 -23.21 10.99
C ASN A 108 -18.60 -22.99 10.07
N VAL A 109 -18.19 -21.73 9.89
CA VAL A 109 -16.99 -21.38 9.11
C VAL A 109 -15.74 -21.99 9.75
N ALA A 110 -15.61 -21.91 11.08
CA ALA A 110 -14.47 -22.48 11.80
C ALA A 110 -14.35 -24.00 11.58
N LYS A 111 -15.46 -24.75 11.65
CA LYS A 111 -15.48 -26.19 11.40
C LYS A 111 -15.24 -26.55 9.93
N SER A 112 -15.69 -25.71 9.01
CA SER A 112 -15.42 -25.90 7.58
C SER A 112 -13.94 -25.72 7.24
N LEU A 113 -13.26 -24.76 7.89
CA LEU A 113 -11.84 -24.47 7.65
C LEU A 113 -10.91 -25.35 8.46
N ILE A 114 -11.33 -25.75 9.66
CA ILE A 114 -10.56 -26.52 10.63
C ILE A 114 -11.42 -27.72 11.07
N PRO A 115 -11.47 -28.82 10.29
CA PRO A 115 -12.42 -29.92 10.53
C PRO A 115 -12.32 -30.56 11.91
N SER A 116 -11.13 -30.58 12.51
CA SER A 116 -10.89 -31.09 13.87
C SER A 116 -11.71 -30.36 14.95
N MET A 117 -12.13 -29.12 14.69
CA MET A 117 -12.98 -28.31 15.57
C MET A 117 -14.42 -28.84 15.70
N SER A 118 -14.83 -29.81 14.88
CA SER A 118 -16.17 -30.41 14.92
C SER A 118 -16.52 -31.05 16.26
N ARG A 119 -15.52 -31.32 17.11
CA ARG A 119 -15.69 -31.84 18.48
C ARG A 119 -16.22 -30.82 19.50
N TYR A 120 -16.24 -29.53 19.16
CA TYR A 120 -16.77 -28.47 20.02
C TYR A 120 -18.20 -28.10 19.63
N SER A 121 -19.01 -27.67 20.60
CA SER A 121 -20.35 -27.17 20.31
C SER A 121 -20.29 -25.83 19.57
N ASP A 122 -21.31 -25.53 18.75
CA ASP A 122 -21.34 -24.26 18.00
C ASP A 122 -21.34 -23.06 18.95
N ASN A 123 -22.09 -23.15 20.06
CA ASN A 123 -22.18 -22.09 21.05
C ASN A 123 -20.83 -21.81 21.75
N ASP A 124 -20.07 -22.85 22.10
CA ASP A 124 -18.77 -22.67 22.75
C ASP A 124 -17.76 -22.03 21.78
N LEU A 125 -17.81 -22.43 20.50
CA LEU A 125 -16.94 -21.85 19.47
C LEU A 125 -17.31 -20.41 19.15
N ASP A 126 -18.59 -20.09 19.01
CA ASP A 126 -19.02 -18.72 18.75
C ASP A 126 -18.61 -17.78 19.90
N GLN A 127 -18.71 -18.24 21.16
CA GLN A 127 -18.21 -17.47 22.31
C GLN A 127 -16.69 -17.28 22.25
N LEU A 128 -15.94 -18.35 22.00
CA LEU A 128 -14.49 -18.27 21.84
C LEU A 128 -14.06 -17.31 20.72
N LEU A 129 -14.75 -17.35 19.57
CA LEU A 129 -14.46 -16.49 18.43
C LEU A 129 -14.79 -15.02 18.72
N ALA A 130 -15.85 -14.77 19.49
CA ALA A 130 -16.16 -13.44 19.98
C ALA A 130 -15.04 -12.91 20.90
N ASP A 131 -14.57 -13.74 21.83
CA ASP A 131 -13.48 -13.40 22.75
C ASP A 131 -12.18 -13.10 21.99
N ILE A 132 -11.79 -13.96 21.04
CA ILE A 132 -10.62 -13.72 20.16
C ILE A 132 -10.77 -12.40 19.39
N THR A 133 -11.97 -12.09 18.93
CA THR A 133 -12.24 -10.85 18.16
C THR A 133 -12.06 -9.59 19.01
N THR A 134 -12.19 -9.66 20.34
CA THR A 134 -11.91 -8.51 21.22
C THR A 134 -10.43 -8.08 21.23
N TYR A 135 -9.52 -9.02 20.94
CA TYR A 135 -8.09 -8.76 20.80
C TYR A 135 -7.71 -8.19 19.43
N LYS A 136 -8.67 -8.08 18.50
CA LYS A 136 -8.44 -7.32 17.26
C LYS A 136 -8.27 -5.85 17.63
N SER A 137 -7.13 -5.29 17.25
CA SER A 137 -6.91 -3.86 17.37
C SER A 137 -7.92 -3.13 16.46
N PHE A 138 -8.78 -2.25 17.03
CA PHE A 138 -9.68 -1.38 16.24
C PHE A 138 -8.94 -0.29 15.43
N GLY A 139 -7.61 -0.37 15.38
CA GLY A 139 -6.77 0.22 14.34
C GLY A 139 -5.61 -0.74 14.11
N GLY A 140 -5.49 -1.30 12.91
CA GLY A 140 -4.37 -2.21 12.58
C GLY A 140 -4.72 -3.39 11.69
N GLY A 141 -5.99 -3.63 11.38
CA GLY A 141 -6.36 -4.46 10.24
C GLY A 141 -6.15 -3.69 8.96
N MET A 142 -4.95 -3.77 8.36
CA MET A 142 -4.85 -3.65 6.91
C MET A 142 -5.70 -4.78 6.33
N GLY A 143 -6.95 -4.45 6.01
CA GLY A 143 -7.76 -5.25 5.11
C GLY A 143 -6.99 -5.39 3.82
N LEU A 144 -6.65 -6.62 3.49
CA LEU A 144 -6.23 -6.97 2.14
C LEU A 144 -7.50 -6.98 1.30
N GLU A 145 -7.95 -5.79 0.93
CA GLU A 145 -8.49 -5.64 -0.40
C GLU A 145 -7.34 -5.93 -1.37
N GLU A 146 -7.63 -6.67 -2.43
CA GLU A 146 -6.66 -7.10 -3.43
C GLU A 146 -6.14 -5.89 -4.23
N ASP A 147 -5.24 -5.12 -3.64
CA ASP A 147 -4.41 -4.16 -4.34
C ASP A 147 -2.94 -4.48 -4.03
N GLY A 148 -2.24 -4.91 -5.07
CA GLY A 148 -0.79 -5.02 -5.06
C GLY A 148 -0.18 -3.63 -5.00
N GLN A 149 -0.10 -3.06 -3.81
CA GLN A 149 0.85 -2.00 -3.48
C GLN A 149 2.04 -2.65 -2.79
N ASP A 150 3.17 -2.68 -3.49
CA ASP A 150 4.47 -2.78 -2.84
C ASP A 150 4.56 -1.63 -1.82
N GLU A 151 4.50 -1.95 -0.52
CA GLU A 151 4.74 -1.00 0.57
C GLU A 151 6.14 -0.38 0.41
N LEU A 152 6.19 0.80 -0.21
CA LEU A 152 7.26 1.76 0.02
C LEU A 152 7.09 2.28 1.45
N ILE A 153 7.98 1.80 2.33
CA ILE A 153 8.12 2.25 3.72
C ILE A 153 8.16 3.78 3.78
N TYR A 154 7.06 4.42 4.16
CA TYR A 154 6.99 5.85 4.41
C TYR A 154 7.13 6.10 5.91
N LEU A 155 8.35 6.37 6.36
CA LEU A 155 8.63 6.83 7.72
C LEU A 155 8.69 8.37 7.71
N PRO A 156 7.75 9.07 8.38
CA PRO A 156 7.83 10.51 8.51
C PRO A 156 9.02 10.86 9.41
N GLY A 157 9.94 11.71 8.91
CA GLY A 157 11.02 12.27 9.70
C GLY A 157 12.40 11.60 9.59
N PHE A 158 12.67 10.75 8.59
CA PHE A 158 14.06 10.36 8.32
C PHE A 158 14.87 11.54 7.78
N PRO A 159 16.12 11.76 8.26
CA PRO A 159 16.99 12.79 7.70
C PRO A 159 17.14 12.58 6.18
N ILE A 160 17.42 13.62 5.41
CA ILE A 160 17.57 13.55 3.93
C ILE A 160 18.69 12.57 3.50
N SER A 161 19.64 12.30 4.39
CA SER A 161 20.87 11.52 4.15
C SER A 161 20.64 10.04 3.77
N PRO A 162 19.77 9.25 4.45
CA PRO A 162 19.57 7.84 4.11
C PRO A 162 18.83 7.62 2.78
N ARG A 163 17.96 8.55 2.35
CA ARG A 163 17.22 8.43 1.07
C ARG A 163 18.16 8.49 -0.14
N LYS A 164 19.17 9.35 -0.09
CA LYS A 164 20.16 9.46 -1.15
C LYS A 164 21.01 8.18 -1.25
N GLN A 165 21.45 7.66 -0.10
CA GLN A 165 22.23 6.43 -0.02
C GLN A 165 21.44 5.23 -0.55
N ILE A 166 20.14 5.16 -0.30
CA ILE A 166 19.26 4.12 -0.88
C ILE A 166 19.22 4.23 -2.40
N LEU A 167 19.00 5.43 -2.96
CA LEU A 167 18.98 5.61 -4.42
C LEU A 167 20.33 5.27 -5.06
N GLU A 168 21.44 5.66 -4.44
CA GLU A 168 22.79 5.32 -4.90
C GLU A 168 23.01 3.80 -4.89
N ALA A 169 22.63 3.11 -3.82
CA ALA A 169 22.72 1.64 -3.74
C ALA A 169 21.84 0.92 -4.77
N VAL A 170 20.61 1.39 -5.01
CA VAL A 170 19.71 0.85 -6.04
C VAL A 170 20.34 0.97 -7.43
N ASN A 171 20.93 2.13 -7.73
CA ASN A 171 21.63 2.35 -9.00
C ASN A 171 22.88 1.48 -9.12
N GLU A 172 23.66 1.30 -8.04
CA GLU A 172 24.83 0.41 -8.01
C GLU A 172 24.46 -1.06 -8.27
N MET A 173 23.26 -1.48 -7.87
CA MET A 173 22.71 -2.80 -8.19
C MET A 173 22.22 -2.94 -9.64
N GLY A 174 22.32 -1.90 -10.46
CA GLY A 174 21.84 -1.88 -11.84
C GLY A 174 20.32 -1.85 -11.96
N MET A 175 19.62 -1.47 -10.89
CA MET A 175 18.16 -1.30 -10.88
C MET A 175 17.81 0.15 -11.22
N THR A 176 16.60 0.37 -11.77
CA THR A 176 16.10 1.73 -12.04
C THR A 176 15.53 2.34 -10.78
N SER A 177 16.05 3.51 -10.39
CA SER A 177 15.53 4.26 -9.25
C SER A 177 14.52 5.33 -9.67
N ALA A 178 13.40 5.42 -8.95
CA ALA A 178 12.37 6.42 -9.19
C ALA A 178 12.08 7.21 -7.91
N LEU A 179 11.96 8.53 -8.05
CA LEU A 179 11.52 9.43 -6.99
C LEU A 179 10.14 10.00 -7.34
N TRP A 180 9.21 9.88 -6.41
CA TRP A 180 7.85 10.38 -6.54
C TRP A 180 7.65 11.55 -5.58
N PHE A 181 7.22 12.69 -6.12
CA PHE A 181 6.84 13.85 -5.33
C PHE A 181 5.33 13.81 -5.12
N ASP A 182 4.87 13.43 -3.93
CA ASP A 182 3.43 13.27 -3.67
C ASP A 182 2.77 14.62 -3.35
N PRO A 183 1.75 15.04 -4.13
CA PRO A 183 1.07 16.30 -3.87
C PRO A 183 0.01 16.22 -2.76
N VAL A 184 -0.65 15.10 -2.45
CA VAL A 184 -1.76 15.08 -1.47
C VAL A 184 -2.03 13.66 -0.94
N GLY A 185 -2.10 13.48 0.39
CA GLY A 185 -2.57 12.19 0.97
C GLY A 185 -2.17 11.90 2.43
N SER A 186 -1.26 12.65 3.04
CA SER A 186 -0.95 12.54 4.47
C SER A 186 -0.30 13.83 4.98
N THR A 187 0.02 13.92 6.27
CA THR A 187 0.51 15.10 7.02
C THR A 187 1.77 15.82 6.48
N ALA A 188 2.23 15.52 5.26
CA ALA A 188 3.36 16.15 4.57
C ALA A 188 3.14 16.22 3.04
N THR A 189 2.25 17.10 2.58
CA THR A 189 2.12 17.51 1.17
C THR A 189 3.41 18.17 0.67
N PHE A 190 3.89 17.82 -0.53
CA PHE A 190 5.03 18.49 -1.15
C PHE A 190 4.76 19.99 -1.36
N GLN A 191 5.48 20.83 -0.61
CA GLN A 191 5.34 22.28 -0.60
C GLN A 191 6.32 22.97 -1.54
N PRO A 192 6.07 24.24 -1.93
CA PRO A 192 7.04 25.00 -2.71
C PRO A 192 8.43 25.10 -2.07
N SER A 193 8.53 25.07 -0.74
CA SER A 193 9.80 25.06 0.01
C SER A 193 10.62 23.79 -0.19
N ASP A 194 9.97 22.68 -0.53
CA ASP A 194 10.63 21.36 -0.63
C ASP A 194 11.54 21.27 -1.86
N TRP A 195 11.34 22.14 -2.86
CA TRP A 195 12.29 22.30 -3.95
C TRP A 195 13.70 22.66 -3.50
N GLU A 196 13.83 23.45 -2.43
CA GLU A 196 15.13 23.80 -1.86
C GLU A 196 15.77 22.59 -1.16
N ILE A 197 14.94 21.75 -0.53
CA ILE A 197 15.36 20.49 0.09
C ILE A 197 15.88 19.54 -1.00
N VAL A 198 15.14 19.36 -2.10
CA VAL A 198 15.57 18.56 -3.26
C VAL A 198 16.88 19.08 -3.82
N ALA A 199 17.01 20.40 -4.00
CA ALA A 199 18.24 21.04 -4.49
C ALA A 199 19.45 20.76 -3.60
N LYS A 200 19.31 20.96 -2.28
CA LYS A 200 20.39 20.77 -1.30
C LYS A 200 20.76 19.30 -1.14
N SER A 201 19.77 18.42 -1.19
CA SER A 201 19.98 16.97 -1.05
C SER A 201 20.69 16.35 -2.25
N GLY A 202 20.49 16.90 -3.45
CA GLY A 202 20.92 16.31 -4.70
C GLY A 202 20.12 15.05 -5.10
N LEU A 203 19.02 14.72 -4.40
CA LEU A 203 18.20 13.52 -4.66
C LEU A 203 17.74 13.45 -6.12
N GLY A 204 17.30 14.58 -6.67
CA GLY A 204 16.83 14.66 -8.06
C GLY A 204 17.88 14.35 -9.12
N ARG A 205 19.18 14.40 -8.77
CA ARG A 205 20.30 14.03 -9.66
C ARG A 205 20.62 12.54 -9.62
N VAL A 206 20.32 11.89 -8.49
CA VAL A 206 20.65 10.48 -8.27
C VAL A 206 19.57 9.60 -8.89
N ALA A 207 18.30 9.95 -8.71
CA ALA A 207 17.20 9.18 -9.28
C ALA A 207 17.30 9.08 -10.82
N ASP A 208 17.03 7.90 -11.37
CA ASP A 208 16.94 7.70 -12.83
C ASP A 208 15.66 8.31 -13.40
N ILE A 209 14.58 8.32 -12.61
CA ILE A 209 13.29 8.88 -12.98
C ILE A 209 12.73 9.72 -11.83
N ASN A 210 12.20 10.90 -12.14
CA ASN A 210 11.58 11.81 -11.18
C ASN A 210 10.15 12.11 -11.63
N PHE A 211 9.16 11.68 -10.87
CA PHE A 211 7.74 11.93 -11.11
C PHE A 211 7.31 13.18 -10.36
N VAL A 212 7.08 14.26 -11.10
CA VAL A 212 6.67 15.55 -10.53
C VAL A 212 5.19 15.82 -10.86
N PRO A 213 4.34 16.03 -9.84
CA PRO A 213 2.90 16.20 -10.03
C PRO A 213 2.57 17.56 -10.62
N LEU A 214 1.60 17.59 -11.53
CA LEU A 214 0.93 18.81 -11.99
C LEU A 214 -0.28 19.15 -11.10
N MET A 215 0.01 19.34 -9.81
CA MET A 215 -0.98 19.67 -8.79
C MET A 215 -0.67 21.00 -8.11
N PRO A 216 -1.68 21.79 -7.74
CA PRO A 216 -1.47 23.08 -7.09
C PRO A 216 -0.79 22.88 -5.72
N MET A 217 0.38 23.50 -5.53
CA MET A 217 1.13 23.42 -4.26
C MET A 217 0.70 24.50 -3.25
N ASN A 218 -0.20 25.40 -3.64
CA ASN A 218 -0.74 26.49 -2.82
C ASN A 218 -2.01 27.07 -3.47
N ASN A 219 -2.75 27.87 -2.70
CA ASN A 219 -4.02 28.47 -3.14
C ASN A 219 -3.90 29.35 -4.39
N GLN A 220 -2.74 29.94 -4.68
CA GLN A 220 -2.55 30.79 -5.86
C GLN A 220 -2.44 29.96 -7.14
N ASP A 221 -1.93 28.73 -7.03
CA ASP A 221 -1.77 27.81 -8.16
C ASP A 221 -3.11 27.17 -8.57
N ILE A 222 -4.11 27.12 -7.67
CA ILE A 222 -5.44 26.52 -7.90
C ILE A 222 -6.15 27.07 -9.15
N THR A 223 -5.97 28.35 -9.47
CA THR A 223 -6.67 28.98 -10.61
C THR A 223 -5.93 28.81 -11.94
N VAL A 224 -4.69 28.32 -11.91
CA VAL A 224 -3.83 28.22 -13.10
C VAL A 224 -3.27 26.82 -13.33
N PHE A 225 -3.55 25.85 -12.45
CA PHE A 225 -2.90 24.53 -12.47
C PHE A 225 -3.11 23.74 -13.78
N SER A 226 -4.21 23.96 -14.49
CA SER A 226 -4.49 23.33 -15.80
C SER A 226 -3.73 23.98 -16.99
N THR A 227 -3.08 25.13 -16.78
CA THR A 227 -2.44 25.93 -17.83
C THR A 227 -1.03 25.45 -18.17
N ASP A 228 -0.54 25.78 -19.38
CA ASP A 228 0.86 25.54 -19.76
C ASP A 228 1.83 26.35 -18.89
N ARG A 229 1.44 27.58 -18.52
CA ARG A 229 2.24 28.43 -17.63
C ARG A 229 2.53 27.76 -16.30
N PHE A 230 1.54 27.06 -15.73
CA PHE A 230 1.75 26.32 -14.49
C PHE A 230 2.69 25.12 -14.69
N ALA A 231 2.47 24.31 -15.73
CA ALA A 231 3.37 23.20 -16.03
C ALA A 231 4.81 23.68 -16.30
N GLU A 232 5.00 24.77 -17.03
CA GLU A 232 6.32 25.40 -17.24
C GLU A 232 6.95 25.88 -15.93
N LYS A 233 6.17 26.45 -15.00
CA LYS A 233 6.63 26.82 -13.66
C LYS A 233 7.11 25.58 -12.88
N ILE A 234 6.37 24.48 -12.91
CA ILE A 234 6.73 23.23 -12.23
C ILE A 234 8.01 22.62 -12.83
N ILE A 235 8.10 22.54 -14.16
CA ILE A 235 9.32 22.09 -14.86
C ILE A 235 10.52 22.95 -14.47
N ALA A 236 10.37 24.27 -14.50
CA ALA A 236 11.45 25.20 -14.15
C ALA A 236 11.91 25.04 -12.69
N ASN A 237 10.99 24.74 -11.77
CA ASN A 237 11.33 24.47 -10.37
C ASN A 237 12.10 23.15 -10.23
N ALA A 238 11.66 22.08 -10.90
CA ALA A 238 12.35 20.80 -10.92
C ALA A 238 13.79 20.91 -11.46
N ILE A 239 13.95 21.61 -12.59
CA ILE A 239 15.28 21.87 -13.19
C ILE A 239 16.15 22.69 -12.23
N ARG A 240 15.59 23.73 -11.59
CA ARG A 240 16.32 24.53 -10.60
C ARG A 240 16.74 23.70 -9.39
N ALA A 241 15.95 22.70 -9.01
CA ALA A 241 16.28 21.74 -7.97
C ALA A 241 17.32 20.68 -8.43
N GLY A 242 17.78 20.75 -9.67
CA GLY A 242 18.84 19.90 -10.21
C GLY A 242 18.35 18.62 -10.87
N ILE A 243 17.06 18.48 -11.15
CA ILE A 243 16.52 17.35 -11.93
C ILE A 243 16.84 17.58 -13.42
N ASN A 244 17.41 16.58 -14.08
CA ASN A 244 17.65 16.62 -15.51
C ASN A 244 16.33 16.41 -16.28
N PRO A 245 15.97 17.24 -17.27
CA PRO A 245 14.76 17.06 -18.07
C PRO A 245 14.57 15.64 -18.62
N ASP A 246 15.64 15.00 -19.11
CA ASP A 246 15.58 13.64 -19.67
C ASP A 246 15.25 12.53 -18.65
N ARG A 247 15.20 12.88 -17.35
CA ARG A 247 14.79 12.04 -16.22
C ARG A 247 13.51 12.53 -15.55
N LEU A 248 12.91 13.61 -16.05
CA LEU A 248 11.70 14.20 -15.50
C LEU A 248 10.46 13.66 -16.22
N VAL A 249 9.53 13.10 -15.44
CA VAL A 249 8.20 12.70 -15.90
C VAL A 249 7.18 13.63 -15.25
N LEU A 250 6.36 14.30 -16.06
CA LEU A 250 5.22 15.05 -15.54
C LEU A 250 4.10 14.09 -15.20
N HIS A 251 3.61 14.19 -13.98
CA HIS A 251 2.58 13.31 -13.47
C HIS A 251 1.25 14.06 -13.41
N ILE A 252 0.29 13.62 -14.22
CA ILE A 252 -1.00 14.28 -14.41
C ILE A 252 -2.03 13.62 -13.47
N PRO A 253 -2.69 14.41 -12.62
CA PRO A 253 -3.67 13.88 -11.69
C PRO A 253 -4.94 13.40 -12.42
N LEU A 254 -5.54 12.32 -11.93
CA LEU A 254 -6.76 11.74 -12.50
C LEU A 254 -8.02 12.02 -11.69
N LEU A 255 -7.85 12.48 -10.46
CA LEU A 255 -8.95 12.86 -9.59
C LEU A 255 -9.20 14.36 -9.71
N ALA A 256 -10.47 14.73 -9.62
CA ALA A 256 -10.87 16.07 -9.27
C ALA A 256 -10.74 16.21 -7.76
N GLU A 257 -9.86 17.09 -7.30
CA GLU A 257 -9.68 17.36 -5.88
C GLU A 257 -10.58 18.50 -5.45
N SER A 258 -11.16 18.36 -4.27
CA SER A 258 -11.88 19.44 -3.63
C SER A 258 -10.92 20.58 -3.30
N VAL A 259 -11.42 21.82 -3.33
CA VAL A 259 -10.60 23.02 -3.03
C VAL A 259 -10.06 23.01 -1.60
N ASP A 260 -10.69 22.28 -0.69
CA ASP A 260 -10.23 22.06 0.69
C ASP A 260 -9.28 20.85 0.83
N GLY A 261 -9.08 20.06 -0.23
CA GLY A 261 -8.11 18.94 -0.28
C GLY A 261 -8.54 17.70 0.51
N GLU A 262 -9.76 17.65 1.02
CA GLU A 262 -10.26 16.56 1.87
C GLU A 262 -10.99 15.46 1.09
N ASN A 263 -11.44 15.74 -0.15
CA ASN A 263 -12.21 14.79 -0.95
C ASN A 263 -11.76 14.78 -2.42
N GLY A 264 -11.68 13.59 -3.00
CA GLY A 264 -11.48 13.39 -4.44
C GLY A 264 -12.76 12.86 -5.09
N VAL A 265 -13.02 13.23 -6.34
CA VAL A 265 -13.97 12.53 -7.21
C VAL A 265 -13.32 12.16 -8.53
N GLY A 266 -13.80 11.09 -9.17
CA GLY A 266 -13.34 10.71 -10.49
C GLY A 266 -13.54 11.83 -11.52
N TYR A 267 -12.64 11.90 -12.50
CA TYR A 267 -12.80 12.81 -13.65
C TYR A 267 -14.17 12.64 -14.32
N SER A 268 -14.64 11.40 -14.50
CA SER A 268 -15.96 11.12 -15.08
C SER A 268 -17.09 11.74 -14.25
N ASN A 269 -17.06 11.65 -12.92
CA ASN A 269 -18.08 12.28 -12.06
C ASN A 269 -18.03 13.80 -12.18
N ALA A 270 -16.83 14.39 -12.23
CA ALA A 270 -16.66 15.83 -12.43
C ALA A 270 -17.29 16.30 -13.75
N ILE A 271 -17.16 15.52 -14.83
CA ILE A 271 -17.73 15.86 -16.13
C ILE A 271 -19.24 15.53 -16.22
N PHE A 272 -19.64 14.29 -15.94
CA PHE A 272 -21.00 13.81 -16.18
C PHE A 272 -21.98 14.20 -15.06
N ASP A 273 -21.60 13.97 -13.80
CA ASP A 273 -22.51 14.20 -12.67
C ASP A 273 -22.55 15.69 -12.30
N MET A 274 -21.37 16.31 -12.26
CA MET A 274 -21.23 17.72 -11.87
C MET A 274 -21.33 18.69 -13.05
N ARG A 275 -21.40 18.18 -14.28
CA ARG A 275 -21.49 18.97 -15.53
C ARG A 275 -20.28 19.89 -15.77
N GLY A 276 -19.09 19.43 -15.40
CA GLY A 276 -17.85 20.12 -15.67
C GLY A 276 -17.55 20.21 -17.17
N ASP A 277 -16.99 21.33 -17.61
CA ASP A 277 -16.56 21.50 -18.99
C ASP A 277 -15.19 20.83 -19.20
N PRO A 278 -15.10 19.76 -20.01
CA PRO A 278 -13.83 19.08 -20.27
C PRO A 278 -12.81 19.94 -21.04
N GLN A 279 -13.23 21.03 -21.68
CA GLN A 279 -12.34 22.00 -22.34
C GLN A 279 -12.15 23.30 -21.54
N GLY A 280 -12.84 23.40 -20.40
CA GLY A 280 -12.83 24.56 -19.53
C GLY A 280 -11.51 24.74 -18.79
N ASP A 281 -11.57 25.48 -17.68
CA ASP A 281 -10.41 25.79 -16.84
C ASP A 281 -10.04 24.63 -15.88
N GLY A 282 -10.73 23.50 -15.97
CA GLY A 282 -10.51 22.35 -15.09
C GLY A 282 -11.19 22.52 -13.73
N SER A 283 -12.38 23.13 -13.70
CA SER A 283 -13.13 23.30 -12.46
C SER A 283 -14.62 23.09 -12.60
N VAL A 284 -15.21 22.56 -11.53
CA VAL A 284 -16.65 22.33 -11.42
C VAL A 284 -17.04 22.30 -9.95
N ALA A 285 -18.06 23.08 -9.57
CA ALA A 285 -18.45 23.25 -8.17
C ALA A 285 -17.23 23.58 -7.27
N ASN A 286 -16.97 22.76 -6.24
CA ASN A 286 -15.83 22.88 -5.34
C ASN A 286 -14.65 21.98 -5.74
N PHE A 287 -14.64 21.43 -6.95
CA PHE A 287 -13.61 20.52 -7.42
C PHE A 287 -12.75 21.14 -8.53
N ARG A 288 -11.49 20.72 -8.55
CA ARG A 288 -10.48 21.10 -9.54
C ARG A 288 -9.92 19.82 -10.14
N PHE A 289 -9.98 19.70 -11.45
CA PHE A 289 -9.52 18.52 -12.16
C PHE A 289 -8.65 18.91 -13.34
N PHE A 290 -7.67 18.06 -13.63
CA PHE A 290 -6.90 18.21 -14.85
C PHE A 290 -7.66 17.54 -15.99
N SER A 291 -8.20 18.33 -16.92
CA SER A 291 -9.01 17.74 -17.97
C SER A 291 -8.18 16.91 -18.94
N GLN A 292 -8.71 15.77 -19.37
CA GLN A 292 -7.98 14.87 -20.28
C GLN A 292 -7.56 15.52 -21.60
N PRO A 293 -8.36 16.41 -22.23
CA PRO A 293 -7.90 17.17 -23.39
C PRO A 293 -6.67 18.04 -23.09
N ARG A 294 -6.63 18.69 -21.91
CA ARG A 294 -5.47 19.49 -21.47
C ARG A 294 -4.26 18.64 -21.15
N ALA A 295 -4.47 17.37 -20.77
CA ALA A 295 -3.40 16.41 -20.54
C ALA A 295 -2.69 16.04 -21.84
N VAL A 296 -3.43 15.91 -22.94
CA VAL A 296 -2.86 15.72 -24.29
C VAL A 296 -1.98 16.89 -24.70
N ASP A 297 -2.41 18.14 -24.42
CA ASP A 297 -1.63 19.34 -24.73
C ASP A 297 -0.23 19.32 -24.06
N LYS A 298 -0.12 18.69 -22.88
CA LYS A 298 1.16 18.58 -22.19
C LYS A 298 2.17 17.70 -22.92
N ILE A 299 1.75 16.80 -23.81
CA ILE A 299 2.68 15.97 -24.61
C ILE A 299 3.60 16.88 -25.45
N GLY A 300 3.03 17.92 -26.08
CA GLY A 300 3.81 18.91 -26.82
C GLY A 300 4.77 19.68 -25.92
N LEU A 301 4.31 20.05 -24.72
CA LEU A 301 5.12 20.74 -23.72
C LEU A 301 6.28 19.87 -23.21
N ALA A 302 6.04 18.59 -22.95
CA ALA A 302 7.05 17.64 -22.52
C ALA A 302 8.14 17.47 -23.59
N ARG A 303 7.75 17.32 -24.87
CA ARG A 303 8.70 17.26 -25.99
C ARG A 303 9.51 18.55 -26.12
N LYS A 304 8.86 19.73 -26.04
CA LYS A 304 9.51 21.05 -26.10
C LYS A 304 10.59 21.21 -25.03
N ASN A 305 10.35 20.68 -23.83
CA ASN A 305 11.27 20.79 -22.70
C ASN A 305 12.24 19.61 -22.56
N GLY A 306 12.23 18.65 -23.50
CA GLY A 306 13.12 17.48 -23.46
C GLY A 306 12.84 16.54 -22.28
N LEU A 307 11.57 16.45 -21.85
CA LEU A 307 11.18 15.61 -20.72
C LEU A 307 11.23 14.12 -21.08
N ARG A 308 11.46 13.26 -20.08
CA ARG A 308 11.39 11.79 -20.24
C ARG A 308 10.03 11.34 -20.73
N GLY A 309 8.97 11.98 -20.24
CA GLY A 309 7.60 11.67 -20.64
C GLY A 309 6.55 12.30 -19.74
N ILE A 310 5.34 11.77 -19.86
CA ILE A 310 4.18 12.12 -19.06
C ILE A 310 3.56 10.83 -18.57
N ALA A 311 3.14 10.82 -17.31
CA ALA A 311 2.42 9.71 -16.70
C ALA A 311 1.09 10.20 -16.13
N LEU A 312 0.12 9.31 -16.03
CA LEU A 312 -1.13 9.53 -15.35
C LEU A 312 -1.01 9.05 -13.90
N GLN A 313 -1.63 9.76 -12.96
CA GLN A 313 -1.74 9.34 -11.57
C GLN A 313 -2.62 8.12 -11.46
N ALA A 314 -2.03 6.97 -11.13
CA ALA A 314 -2.82 5.86 -10.62
C ALA A 314 -3.57 6.35 -9.38
N SER A 315 -4.89 6.19 -9.39
CA SER A 315 -5.66 6.47 -8.19
C SER A 315 -5.49 5.35 -7.21
N TYR A 316 -5.36 5.74 -5.94
CA TYR A 316 -5.37 4.83 -4.80
C TYR A 316 -6.79 4.42 -4.39
N ASP A 317 -7.79 5.00 -5.05
CA ASP A 317 -9.19 4.83 -4.73
C ASP A 317 -9.94 4.35 -6.00
N MET A 318 -10.90 3.43 -5.83
CA MET A 318 -11.74 2.87 -6.89
C MET A 318 -12.58 3.94 -7.63
N SER A 319 -12.46 5.20 -7.22
CA SER A 319 -13.13 6.38 -7.78
C SER A 319 -12.44 6.98 -9.02
N ALA A 320 -11.22 6.57 -9.40
CA ALA A 320 -10.66 7.05 -10.67
C ALA A 320 -11.07 6.22 -11.87
N ASP A 321 -12.04 6.77 -12.57
CA ASP A 321 -12.46 6.28 -13.86
C ASP A 321 -11.45 6.66 -14.96
N LEU A 322 -10.59 5.71 -15.35
CA LEU A 322 -9.91 5.72 -16.64
C LEU A 322 -10.69 4.89 -17.64
N TYR A 323 -11.81 5.44 -18.11
CA TYR A 323 -12.58 4.72 -19.09
C TYR A 323 -12.15 5.01 -20.54
N PRO A 324 -11.80 3.98 -21.32
CA PRO A 324 -11.30 4.12 -22.70
C PRO A 324 -12.39 4.43 -23.74
N TRP A 325 -13.65 4.67 -23.33
CA TRP A 325 -14.75 4.86 -24.27
C TRP A 325 -14.81 6.25 -24.92
N ASP A 326 -14.15 7.26 -24.35
CA ASP A 326 -14.06 8.56 -25.01
C ASP A 326 -12.89 8.56 -26.01
N HIS A 327 -13.19 8.61 -27.31
CA HIS A 327 -12.21 8.75 -28.38
C HIS A 327 -11.38 10.05 -28.30
N ARG A 328 -11.77 10.98 -27.41
CA ARG A 328 -11.03 12.21 -27.07
C ARG A 328 -10.30 12.12 -25.73
N SER A 329 -10.39 11.00 -25.03
CA SER A 329 -9.66 10.77 -23.78
C SER A 329 -8.16 10.66 -24.03
N LEU A 330 -7.37 11.06 -23.03
CA LEU A 330 -5.93 10.83 -23.03
C LEU A 330 -5.62 9.32 -23.10
N CYS A 331 -6.42 8.46 -22.49
CA CYS A 331 -6.27 7.01 -22.59
C CYS A 331 -6.44 6.50 -24.03
N TYR A 332 -7.46 6.98 -24.75
CA TYR A 332 -7.62 6.64 -26.17
C TYR A 332 -6.43 7.16 -26.99
N ALA A 333 -6.00 8.41 -26.77
CA ALA A 333 -4.84 8.98 -27.46
C ALA A 333 -3.54 8.24 -27.18
N LEU A 334 -3.30 7.80 -25.95
CA LEU A 334 -2.14 6.99 -25.57
C LEU A 334 -2.22 5.58 -26.14
N ALA A 335 -3.40 4.95 -26.15
CA ALA A 335 -3.60 3.59 -26.68
C ALA A 335 -3.56 3.52 -28.22
N THR A 336 -3.87 4.61 -28.92
CA THR A 336 -3.94 4.66 -30.38
C THR A 336 -2.73 5.30 -31.06
N ASN A 337 -1.83 5.96 -30.31
CA ASN A 337 -0.58 6.52 -30.84
C ASN A 337 0.67 5.71 -30.44
N VAL A 338 0.52 4.39 -30.21
CA VAL A 338 1.64 3.44 -30.06
C VAL A 338 2.05 2.89 -31.41
#